data_AF-A0A359D7D8-F1
#
_entry.id   AF-A0A359D7D8-F1
#
_cell.length_a   1.000
_cell.length_b   1.000
_cell.length_c   1.000
_cell.angle_alpha   90.00
_cell.angle_beta   90.00
_cell.angle_gamma   90.00
#
_symmetry.space_group_name_H-M   'P 1'
#
loop_
_entity.id
_entity.type
_entity.pdbx_description
1 polymer ?
#
loop_
_entity_poly.entity_id
_entity_poly.type
_entity_poly.pdbx_seq_one_letter_code
_entity_poly.pdbx_strand_id
1 'polypeptide(L)' 'GDDYVLAFTLPPERLAGLQAAGWPLRVIGRVAAGQGVQLLDEQGQCITPPARGYQHFGSDSD' A
#
# COMPACT_ATOMS: atom_id res chain seq x y z
N GLY A 1 -6.45 9.31 2.25
CA GLY A 1 -5.64 10.52 1.96
C GLY A 1 -5.68 11.37 3.20
N ASP A 2 -4.66 12.20 3.45
CA ASP A 2 -4.49 12.94 4.72
C ASP A 2 -4.44 12.06 5.97
N ASP A 3 -3.96 10.83 5.81
CA ASP A 3 -3.88 9.86 6.90
C ASP A 3 -2.64 10.10 7.79
N TYR A 4 -1.63 10.83 7.29
CA TYR A 4 -0.36 11.11 7.97
C TYR A 4 0.34 9.87 8.57
N VAL A 5 0.15 8.71 7.92
CA VAL A 5 0.80 7.43 8.29
C VAL A 5 2.04 7.17 7.44
N LEU A 6 2.95 6.34 7.97
CA LEU A 6 4.10 5.85 7.21
C LEU A 6 3.72 4.61 6.40
N ALA A 7 3.99 4.66 5.09
CA ALA A 7 4.00 3.49 4.22
C ALA A 7 5.47 3.18 3.85
N PHE A 8 5.96 2.01 4.24
CA PHE A 8 7.35 1.61 4.02
C PHE A 8 7.46 0.11 3.71
N THR A 9 8.64 -0.28 3.22
CA THR A 9 8.97 -1.68 2.91
C THR A 9 9.98 -2.21 3.93
N LEU A 10 9.88 -3.48 4.27
CA LEU A 10 10.74 -4.13 5.26
C LEU A 10 11.08 -5.56 4.80
N PRO A 11 12.35 -6.01 4.94
CA PRO A 11 12.67 -7.43 4.81
C PRO A 11 11.84 -8.29 5.79
N PRO A 12 11.23 -9.40 5.35
CA PRO A 12 10.31 -10.20 6.18
C PRO A 12 10.90 -10.61 7.54
N GLU A 13 12.20 -10.90 7.59
CA GLU A 13 12.93 -11.32 8.79
C GLU A 13 12.97 -10.25 9.89
N ARG A 14 12.75 -8.97 9.56
CA ARG A 14 12.74 -7.87 10.55
C ARG A 14 11.36 -7.60 11.13
N LEU A 15 10.30 -8.16 10.55
CA LEU A 15 8.91 -7.88 10.96
C LEU A 15 8.64 -8.32 12.39
N ALA A 16 9.07 -9.53 12.76
CA ALA A 16 8.84 -10.09 14.08
C ALA A 16 9.42 -9.21 15.20
N GLY A 17 10.59 -8.60 14.97
CA GLY A 17 11.22 -7.69 15.93
C GLY A 17 10.38 -6.42 16.20
N LEU A 18 9.80 -5.84 15.15
CA LEU A 18 8.92 -4.66 15.31
C LEU A 18 7.58 -5.02 15.95
N GLN A 19 7.02 -6.18 15.61
CA GLN A 19 5.79 -6.67 16.24
C GLN A 19 5.99 -6.93 17.73
N ALA A 20 7.10 -7.59 18.10
CA ALA A 20 7.46 -7.82 19.50
C ALA A 20 7.68 -6.51 20.28
N ALA A 21 8.20 -5.48 19.62
CA ALA A 21 8.34 -4.13 20.18
C ALA A 21 7.01 -3.35 20.26
N GLY A 22 5.89 -3.93 19.84
CA GLY A 22 4.55 -3.35 20.00
C GLY A 22 4.19 -2.24 19.01
N TRP A 23 4.91 -2.12 17.89
CA TRP A 23 4.58 -1.13 16.86
C TRP A 23 3.24 -1.46 16.18
N PRO A 24 2.38 -0.46 15.90
CA PRO A 24 1.08 -0.66 15.26
C PRO A 24 1.23 -0.86 13.74
N LEU A 25 1.80 -2.00 13.33
CA LEU A 25 2.11 -2.30 11.94
C LEU A 25 1.07 -3.19 11.28
N ARG A 26 0.76 -2.88 10.02
CA ARG A 26 -0.03 -3.75 9.15
C ARG A 26 0.73 -4.02 7.85
N VAL A 27 1.06 -5.29 7.60
CA VAL A 27 1.51 -5.74 6.28
C VAL A 27 0.31 -5.73 5.34
N ILE A 28 0.41 -4.98 4.24
CA ILE A 28 -0.64 -4.81 3.22
C ILE A 28 -0.26 -5.34 1.84
N GLY A 29 0.94 -5.92 1.69
CA GLY A 29 1.43 -6.41 0.41
C GLY A 29 2.90 -6.80 0.46
N ARG A 30 3.50 -6.95 -0.72
CA ARG A 30 4.91 -7.25 -0.91
C ARG A 30 5.46 -6.48 -2.11
N VAL A 31 6.75 -6.17 -2.08
CA VAL A 31 7.48 -5.69 -3.26
C VAL A 31 7.90 -6.89 -4.09
N ALA A 32 7.75 -6.78 -5.40
CA ALA A 32 8.22 -7.77 -6.37
C ALA A 32 9.12 -7.08 -7.40
N ALA A 33 9.95 -7.87 -8.09
CA ALA A 33 10.72 -7.34 -9.23
C ALA A 33 9.76 -6.87 -10.33
N GLY A 34 10.06 -5.73 -10.95
CA GLY A 34 9.23 -5.08 -11.96
C GLY A 34 8.87 -3.65 -11.60
N GLN A 35 7.75 -3.16 -12.14
CA GLN A 35 7.25 -1.80 -11.95
C GLN A 35 5.72 -1.76 -11.93
N GLY A 36 5.15 -0.73 -11.31
CA GLY A 36 3.71 -0.56 -11.14
C GLY A 36 3.17 -1.14 -9.83
N VAL A 37 1.85 -1.06 -9.65
CA VAL A 37 1.14 -1.53 -8.45
C VAL A 37 -0.06 -2.34 -8.89
N GLN A 38 -0.27 -3.51 -8.27
CA GLN A 38 -1.48 -4.32 -8.43
C GLN A 38 -2.23 -4.37 -7.11
N LEU A 39 -3.52 -4.07 -7.16
CA LEU A 39 -4.43 -4.28 -6.04
C LEU A 39 -5.16 -5.59 -6.28
N LEU A 40 -5.05 -6.51 -5.32
CA LEU A 40 -5.72 -7.81 -5.36
C LEU A 40 -6.89 -7.81 -4.38
N ASP A 41 -8.00 -8.43 -4.79
CA ASP A 41 -9.11 -8.74 -3.88
C ASP A 41 -8.82 -9.97 -3.00
N GLU A 42 -9.81 -10.36 -2.20
CA GLU A 42 -9.72 -11.51 -1.30
C GLU A 42 -9.56 -12.86 -2.04
N GLN A 43 -9.94 -12.90 -3.32
CA GLN A 43 -9.79 -14.06 -4.20
C GLN A 43 -8.45 -14.03 -4.97
N GLY A 44 -7.63 -12.99 -4.77
CA GLY A 44 -6.34 -12.80 -5.44
C GLY A 44 -6.47 -12.27 -6.87
N GLN A 45 -7.64 -11.78 -7.28
CA GLN A 45 -7.86 -11.21 -8.61
C GLN A 45 -7.45 -9.74 -8.63
N CYS A 46 -6.82 -9.31 -9.73
CA CYS A 46 -6.44 -7.92 -9.90
C CYS A 46 -7.67 -7.06 -10.13
N ILE A 47 -7.84 -6.02 -9.32
CA ILE A 47 -8.93 -5.05 -9.45
C ILE A 47 -8.39 -3.67 -9.80
N THR A 48 -9.23 -2.86 -10.45
CA THR A 48 -8.95 -1.44 -10.64
C THR A 48 -9.44 -0.68 -9.41
N PRO A 49 -8.60 0.15 -8.76
CA PRO A 49 -9.04 0.96 -7.62
C PRO A 49 -10.24 1.84 -8.00
N PRO A 50 -11.29 1.90 -7.16
CA PRO A 50 -12.50 2.68 -7.47
C PRO A 50 -12.26 4.20 -7.42
N ALA A 51 -11.19 4.64 -6.77
CA ALA A 51 -10.80 6.04 -6.67
C ALA A 51 -9.29 6.20 -6.96
N ARG A 52 -8.94 7.33 -7.58
CA ARG A 52 -7.55 7.77 -7.75
C ARG A 52 -7.08 8.57 -6.55
N GLY A 53 -5.77 8.80 -6.48
CA GLY A 53 -5.17 9.69 -5.47
C GLY A 53 -5.65 11.13 -5.62
N TYR A 54 -5.45 11.92 -4.57
CA TYR A 54 -5.77 13.35 -4.56
C TYR A 54 -5.04 14.11 -5.67
N GLN A 55 -5.75 15.03 -6.35
CA GLN A 55 -5.24 15.87 -7.42
C GLN A 55 -5.61 17.32 -7.13
N HIS A 56 -4.60 18.19 -6.92
CA HIS A 56 -4.80 19.59 -6.53
C HIS A 56 -5.68 20.40 -7.48
N PHE A 57 -5.66 20.10 -8.77
CA PHE A 57 -6.36 20.87 -9.82
C PHE A 57 -7.37 20.01 -10.60
N GLY A 58 -7.70 18.81 -10.09
CA GLY A 58 -8.41 17.81 -10.87
C GLY A 58 -7.61 17.36 -12.10
N SER A 59 -8.22 16.53 -12.94
CA SER A 59 -7.75 16.30 -14.31
C SER A 59 -8.55 17.22 -15.24
N ASP A 60 -7.86 17.96 -16.13
CA ASP A 60 -8.46 18.76 -17.22
C ASP A 60 -9.20 17.87 -18.23
N SER A 61 -10.33 17.28 -17.86
CA SER A 61 -11.35 16.74 -18.77
C SER A 61 -12.57 16.27 -17.98
N ASP A 62 -13.61 17.09 -17.99
CA ASP A 62 -15.00 16.66 -18.11
C ASP A 62 -15.61 17.49 -19.25
#